data_AF-A0A6A6QVM6-F1
#
_entry.id   AF-A0A6A6QVM6-F1
#
_cell.length_a   1.000
_cell.length_b   1.000
_cell.length_c   1.000
_cell.angle_alpha   90.00
_cell.angle_beta   90.00
_cell.angle_gamma   90.00
#
_symmetry.space_group_name_H-M   'P 1'
#
loop_
_entity.id
_entity.type
_entity.pdbx_description
1 polymer ?
#
loop_
_entity_poly.entity_id
_entity_poly.type
_entity_poly.pdbx_seq_one_letter_code
_entity_poly.pdbx_strand_id
1 'polypeptide(L)' 'ELKPILECFGLEAYHDVLISNGFEQWETVLEITEEDLNALEFKRGHRRLLQLEIAHYREHPI' A
#
# COMPACT_ATOMS: atom_id res chain seq x y z
N GLU A 1 1.32 -4.48 -10.95
CA GLU A 1 2.70 -3.99 -10.70
C GLU A 1 2.70 -3.05 -9.50
N LEU A 2 3.33 -3.42 -8.38
CA LEU A 2 3.21 -2.67 -7.12
C LEU A 2 4.18 -1.48 -7.01
N LYS A 3 5.45 -1.68 -7.34
CA LYS A 3 6.51 -0.67 -7.20
C LYS A 3 6.19 0.70 -7.85
N PRO A 4 5.79 0.79 -9.14
CA PRO A 4 5.53 2.08 -9.76
C PRO A 4 4.37 2.84 -9.11
N ILE A 5 3.38 2.11 -8.58
CA ILE A 5 2.24 2.71 -7.87
C ILE A 5 2.73 3.32 -6.55
N LEU A 6 3.57 2.61 -5.79
CA LEU A 6 4.15 3.15 -4.57
C LEU A 6 5.04 4.37 -4.83
N GLU A 7 5.83 4.36 -5.91
CA GLU A 7 6.68 5.49 -6.33
C GLU A 7 5.86 6.75 -6.65
N CYS A 8 4.68 6.62 -7.27
CA CYS A 8 3.77 7.75 -7.53
C CYS A 8 3.33 8.49 -6.25
N PHE A 9 3.33 7.81 -5.10
CA PHE A 9 2.89 8.35 -3.82
C PHE A 9 4.04 8.55 -2.81
N GLY A 10 5.28 8.31 -3.22
CA GLY A 10 6.45 8.40 -2.33
C GLY A 10 6.48 7.33 -1.23
N LEU A 11 5.95 6.14 -1.51
CA LEU A 11 5.86 4.99 -0.61
C LEU A 11 6.77 3.83 -1.02
N GLU A 12 7.68 4.03 -1.99
CA GLU A 12 8.56 3.00 -2.53
C GLU A 12 9.48 2.36 -1.49
N ALA A 13 9.77 3.07 -0.39
CA ALA A 13 10.51 2.54 0.75
C ALA A 13 9.82 1.35 1.43
N TYR A 14 8.50 1.18 1.23
CA TYR A 14 7.73 0.06 1.75
C TYR A 14 7.62 -1.12 0.78
N HIS A 15 8.16 -1.00 -0.43
CA HIS A 15 8.09 -2.05 -1.43
C HIS A 15 8.65 -3.38 -0.89
N ASP A 16 9.87 -3.38 -0.38
CA ASP A 16 10.53 -4.62 0.01
C ASP A 16 9.86 -5.31 1.21
N VAL A 17 9.32 -4.53 2.16
CA VAL A 17 8.57 -5.08 3.29
C VAL A 17 7.22 -5.64 2.85
N LEU A 18 6.55 -5.00 1.89
CA LEU A 18 5.31 -5.51 1.30
C LEU A 18 5.54 -6.83 0.56
N ILE A 19 6.52 -6.89 -0.36
CA ILE A 19 6.88 -8.12 -1.08
C ILE A 19 7.21 -9.25 -0.11
N SER A 20 8.06 -8.97 0.88
CA SER A 20 8.51 -9.98 1.86
C SER A 20 7.38 -10.54 2.73
N ASN A 21 6.24 -9.86 2.80
CA ASN A 21 5.05 -10.28 3.55
C ASN A 21 3.91 -10.76 2.63
N GLY A 22 4.18 -11.01 1.34
CA GLY A 22 3.22 -11.56 0.38
C GLY A 22 2.36 -10.52 -0.35
N PHE A 23 2.60 -9.23 -0.12
CA PHE A 23 1.95 -8.15 -0.86
C PHE A 23 2.72 -7.85 -2.15
N GLU A 24 2.66 -8.77 -3.12
CA GLU A 24 3.44 -8.71 -4.35
C GLU A 24 2.82 -7.82 -5.45
N GLN A 25 1.51 -7.58 -5.36
CA GLN A 25 0.71 -6.92 -6.38
C GLN A 25 -0.13 -5.80 -5.77
N TRP A 26 -0.61 -4.88 -6.61
CA TRP A 26 -1.49 -3.80 -6.12
C TRP A 26 -2.78 -4.38 -5.58
N GLU A 27 -3.29 -5.41 -6.24
CA GLU A 27 -4.50 -6.14 -5.92
C GLU A 27 -4.46 -6.75 -4.51
N THR A 28 -3.32 -7.30 -4.08
CA THR A 28 -3.16 -7.80 -2.71
C THR A 28 -3.02 -6.66 -1.69
N VAL A 29 -2.42 -5.53 -2.09
CA VAL A 29 -2.38 -4.31 -1.27
C VAL A 29 -3.76 -3.68 -1.11
N LEU A 30 -4.65 -3.79 -2.09
CA LEU A 30 -6.05 -3.34 -1.94
C LEU A 30 -6.78 -4.07 -0.81
N GLU A 31 -6.34 -5.28 -0.44
CA GLU A 31 -6.92 -6.07 0.65
C GLU A 31 -6.20 -5.88 2.00
N ILE A 32 -5.13 -5.07 2.04
CA ILE A 32 -4.34 -4.85 3.25
C ILE A 32 -5.19 -4.23 4.37
N THR A 33 -5.10 -4.79 5.57
CA THR A 33 -5.83 -4.29 6.72
C THR A 33 -5.03 -3.27 7.51
N GLU A 34 -5.69 -2.55 8.43
CA GLU A 34 -4.98 -1.70 9.37
C GLU A 34 -4.05 -2.50 10.31
N GLU A 35 -4.41 -3.74 10.64
CA GLU A 35 -3.58 -4.64 11.45
C GLU A 35 -2.29 -5.00 10.71
N ASP A 36 -2.38 -5.36 9.44
CA ASP A 36 -1.21 -5.62 8.58
C ASP A 36 -0.30 -4.39 8.52
N LEU A 37 -0.87 -3.21 8.24
CA LEU A 37 -0.09 -1.96 8.19
C LEU A 37 0.59 -1.62 9.52
N ASN A 38 -0.01 -1.98 10.66
CA ASN A 38 0.64 -1.85 11.96
C ASN A 38 1.77 -2.88 12.12
N ALA A 39 1.57 -4.13 11.71
CA ALA A 39 2.57 -5.19 11.78
C ALA A 39 3.79 -4.93 10.87
N LEU A 40 3.56 -4.29 9.71
CA LEU A 40 4.60 -3.84 8.77
C LEU A 40 5.24 -2.49 9.18
N GLU A 41 4.93 -1.99 10.38
CA GLU A 41 5.48 -0.76 10.96
C GLU A 41 5.30 0.50 10.09
N PHE A 42 4.19 0.59 9.34
CA PHE A 42 3.90 1.80 8.57
C PHE A 42 3.66 2.99 9.51
N LYS A 43 4.30 4.12 9.17
CA LYS A 43 4.04 5.39 9.85
C LYS A 43 2.58 5.79 9.67
N ARG A 44 1.96 6.33 10.72
CA ARG A 44 0.53 6.72 10.71
C ARG A 44 0.14 7.61 9.52
N GLY A 45 1.01 8.55 9.14
CA GLY A 45 0.78 9.42 7.97
C GLY A 45 0.75 8.63 6.66
N HIS A 46 1.68 7.69 6.49
CA HIS A 46 1.76 6.84 5.29
C HIS A 46 0.61 5.85 5.21
N ARG A 47 0.17 5.30 6.35
CA ARG A 47 -1.05 4.47 6.40
C ARG A 47 -2.26 5.23 5.88
N ARG A 48 -2.43 6.47 6.32
CA ARG A 48 -3.55 7.32 5.90
C ARG A 48 -3.46 7.67 4.41
N LEU A 49 -2.26 7.96 3.90
CA LEU A 49 -2.05 8.18 2.47
C LEU A 49 -2.42 6.93 1.66
N LEU A 50 -1.87 5.77 2.00
CA LEU A 50 -2.14 4.52 1.30
C LEU A 50 -3.63 4.16 1.35
N GLN A 51 -4.30 4.31 2.49
CA GLN A 51 -5.74 4.06 2.61
C GLN A 51 -6.58 5.02 1.77
N LEU A 52 -6.18 6.28 1.62
CA LEU A 52 -6.84 7.24 0.73
C LEU A 52 -6.69 6.81 -0.73
N GLU A 53 -5.50 6.38 -1.16
CA GLU A 53 -5.28 5.91 -2.53
C GLU A 53 -6.03 4.62 -2.82
N ILE A 54 -6.10 3.69 -1.86
CA ILE A 54 -6.92 2.47 -1.97
C ILE A 54 -8.41 2.84 -2.14
N ALA A 55 -8.91 3.81 -1.36
CA ALA A 55 -10.29 4.28 -1.48
C ALA A 55 -10.54 4.92 -2.86
N HIS A 56 -9.65 5.82 -3.29
CA HIS A 56 -9.75 6.49 -4.59
C HIS A 56 -9.73 5.49 -5.75
N TYR A 57 -8.84 4.50 -5.73
CA TYR A 57 -8.77 3.44 -6.74
C TYR A 57 -10.05 2.59 -6.79
N ARG A 58 -10.69 2.34 -5.64
CA ARG A 58 -11.96 1.60 -5.58
C ARG A 58 -13.13 2.42 -6.14
N GLU A 59 -13.12 3.74 -5.94
CA GLU A 59 -14.13 4.63 -6.50
C GLU A 59 -13.92 4.89 -8.00
N HIS A 60 -12.67 4.98 -8.42
CA HIS A 60 -12.25 5.30 -9.78
C HIS A 60 -11.08 4.38 -10.22
N PRO A 61 -11.37 3.13 -10.62
CA PRO A 61 -10.35 2.25 -11.16
C PRO A 61 -9.82 2.84 -12.47
N ILE A 62 -8.52 3.12 -12.49
CA ILE A 62 -7.75 3.66 -13.64
C ILE A 62 -7.30 2.54 -14.58
#